data_AF-C3VMT3-F1
#
_entry.id   AF-C3VMT3-F1
#
_cell.length_a   1.000
_cell.length_b   1.000
_cell.length_c   1.000
_cell.angle_alpha   90.00
_cell.angle_beta   90.00
_cell.angle_gamma   90.00
#
_symmetry.space_group_name_H-M   'P 1'
#
loop_
_entity.id
_entity.type
_entity.pdbx_description
1 polymer ?
#
loop_
_entity_poly.entity_id
_entity_poly.type
_entity_poly.pdbx_seq_one_letter_code
_entity_poly.pdbx_strand_id
1 'polypeptide(L)' 'VPVILNFLEKGAQPTETVHDILKKAEVFKELQGNQTK' A
#
# COMPACT_ATOMS: atom_id res chain seq x y z
N VAL A 1 1.93 1.85 10.82
CA VAL A 1 0.94 1.67 9.72
C VAL A 1 0.88 2.85 8.74
N PRO A 2 0.82 4.14 9.14
CA PRO A 2 0.70 5.25 8.17
C PRO A 2 1.91 5.42 7.23
N VAL A 3 3.10 4.95 7.65
CA VAL A 3 4.35 5.12 6.90
C VAL A 3 4.35 4.35 5.58
N ILE A 4 3.82 3.12 5.55
CA ILE A 4 3.81 2.27 4.36
C ILE A 4 2.90 2.87 3.28
N LEU A 5 1.69 3.29 3.66
CA LEU A 5 0.75 3.95 2.74
C LEU A 5 1.36 5.22 2.14
N ASN A 6 1.95 6.10 2.96
CA ASN A 6 2.61 7.32 2.46
C ASN A 6 3.76 7.03 1.47
N PHE A 7 4.48 5.91 1.61
CA PHE A 7 5.49 5.52 0.60
C PHE A 7 4.83 5.03 -0.70
N LEU A 8 3.78 4.22 -0.60
CA LEU A 8 3.03 3.73 -1.76
C LEU A 8 2.34 4.87 -2.52
N GLU A 9 1.74 5.83 -1.82
CA GLU A 9 1.14 7.06 -2.39
C GLU A 9 2.18 7.90 -3.13
N LYS A 10 3.43 7.89 -2.67
CA LYS A 10 4.57 8.56 -3.33
C LYS A 10 5.20 7.74 -4.45
N GLY A 11 4.63 6.59 -4.82
CA GLY A 11 5.07 5.76 -5.95
C GLY A 11 6.14 4.72 -5.60
N ALA A 12 6.37 4.42 -4.32
CA ALA A 12 7.26 3.33 -3.94
C ALA A 12 6.72 1.99 -4.49
N GLN A 13 7.53 1.28 -5.25
CA GLN A 13 7.21 -0.07 -5.70
C GLN A 13 7.80 -1.11 -4.73
N PRO A 14 6.96 -1.95 -4.09
CA PRO A 14 7.44 -3.06 -3.29
C PRO A 14 8.08 -4.14 -4.18
N THR A 15 9.04 -4.87 -3.62
CA THR A 15 9.54 -6.12 -4.20
C THR A 15 8.50 -7.24 -4.07
N GLU A 16 8.67 -8.33 -4.80
CA GLU A 16 7.69 -9.43 -4.89
C GLU A 16 7.17 -9.91 -3.52
N THR A 17 8.07 -10.28 -2.61
CA THR A 17 7.68 -10.75 -1.26
C THR A 17 6.93 -9.69 -0.46
N VAL A 18 7.36 -8.43 -0.54
CA VAL A 18 6.70 -7.32 0.18
C VAL A 18 5.34 -7.05 -0.44
N HIS A 19 5.22 -7.10 -1.76
CA HIS A 19 3.96 -6.94 -2.48
C HIS A 19 2.94 -8.01 -2.05
N ASP A 20 3.37 -9.27 -1.93
CA ASP A 20 2.50 -10.37 -1.48
C ASP A 20 2.05 -10.22 -0.03
N ILE A 21 2.92 -9.73 0.85
CA ILE A 21 2.55 -9.39 2.23
C ILE A 21 1.50 -8.29 2.25
N LEU A 22 1.70 -7.21 1.49
CA LEU A 22 0.77 -6.08 1.41
C LEU A 22 -0.59 -6.49 0.83
N LYS A 23 -0.59 -7.40 -0.14
CA LYS A 23 -1.80 -7.98 -0.72
C LYS A 23 -2.57 -8.82 0.30
N LYS A 24 -1.89 -9.67 1.08
CA LYS A 24 -2.50 -10.49 2.14
C LYS A 24 -3.04 -9.64 3.29
N ALA A 25 -2.35 -8.55 3.61
CA ALA A 25 -2.77 -7.59 4.63
C ALA A 25 -3.81 -6.57 4.13
N GLU A 26 -4.28 -6.70 2.87
CA GLU A 26 -5.30 -5.86 2.26
C GLU A 26 -4.97 -4.35 2.19
N VAL A 27 -3.70 -3.97 2.31
CA VAL A 27 -3.24 -2.56 2.36
C VAL A 27 -3.61 -1.77 1.10
N PHE A 28 -3.68 -2.42 -0.06
CA PHE A 28 -4.08 -1.76 -1.32
C PHE A 28 -5.55 -1.30 -1.33
N LYS A 29 -6.43 -1.94 -0.55
CA LYS A 29 -7.83 -1.51 -0.42
C LYS A 29 -7.92 -0.21 0.39
N GLU A 30 -7.13 -0.10 1.44
CA GLU A 30 -7.00 1.14 2.22
C GLU A 30 -6.45 2.29 1.37
N LEU A 31 -5.43 2.00 0.53
CA LEU A 31 -4.86 2.97 -0.41
C LEU A 31 -5.90 3.52 -1.40
N GLN A 32 -6.73 2.66 -1.99
CA GLN A 32 -7.80 3.06 -2.92
C GLN A 32 -8.88 3.91 -2.23
N GLY A 33 -9.26 3.57 -1.00
CA GLY A 33 -10.23 4.34 -0.22
C GLY A 33 -9.75 5.74 0.14
N ASN A 34 -8.45 5.92 0.37
CA ASN A 34 -7.87 7.23 0.68
C ASN A 34 -7.80 8.16 -0.54
N GLN A 35 -7.66 7.65 -1.76
CA GLN A 35 -7.60 8.49 -2.97
C GLN A 35 -8.96 9.07 -3.41
N THR A 36 -10.06 8.57 -2.86
CA THR A 36 -11.42 9.04 -3.20
C THR A 36 -11.97 10.03 -2.15
N LYS A 37 -11.16 10.44 -1.18
CA LYS A 37 -11.45 11.48 -0.17
C LYS A 37 -10.75 12.77 -0.55
#